data_AF-A0A846GH28-F1
#
_entry.id   AF-A0A846GH28-F1
#
_cell.length_a   1.000
_cell.length_b   1.000
_cell.length_c   1.000
_cell.angle_alpha   90.00
_cell.angle_beta   90.00
_cell.angle_gamma   90.00
#
_symmetry.space_group_name_H-M   'P 1'
#
loop_
_entity.id
_entity.type
_entity.pdbx_description
1 polymer ?
#
loop_
_entity_poly.entity_id
_entity_poly.type
_entity_poly.pdbx_seq_one_letter_code
_entity_poly.pdbx_strand_id
1 'polypeptide(L)' 'MSFHHVFNVHGAAANRTTQPRMAITNIYFENGARVSNSSKITSGSWKKFIPDTKPSEVISTPYNPVLYAVS' A
#
# COMPACT_ATOMS: atom_id res chain seq x y z
N MET A 1 -7.56 -12.70 -8.80
CA MET A 1 -7.05 -11.33 -8.53
C MET A 1 -8.25 -10.41 -8.37
N SER A 2 -8.22 -9.47 -7.44
CA SER A 2 -9.26 -8.45 -7.30
C SER A 2 -8.62 -7.07 -7.06
N PHE A 3 -9.35 -6.03 -7.45
CA PHE A 3 -8.99 -4.64 -7.20
C PHE A 3 -10.10 -4.01 -6.37
N HIS A 4 -9.72 -3.18 -5.41
CA HIS A 4 -10.67 -2.39 -4.63
C HIS A 4 -10.09 -1.00 -4.40
N HIS A 5 -10.96 -0.01 -4.41
CA HIS A 5 -10.61 1.36 -4.06
C HIS A 5 -10.37 1.48 -2.56
N VAL A 6 -9.56 2.45 -2.12
CA VAL A 6 -9.23 2.67 -0.70
C VAL A 6 -10.46 2.95 0.19
N PHE A 7 -11.56 3.41 -0.40
CA PHE A 7 -12.83 3.67 0.31
C PHE A 7 -13.84 2.52 0.26
N ASN A 8 -13.51 1.41 -0.41
CA ASN A 8 -14.41 0.25 -0.42
C ASN A 8 -14.41 -0.43 0.96
N VAL A 9 -15.59 -0.67 1.51
CA VAL A 9 -15.74 -1.51 2.70
C VAL A 9 -15.56 -2.97 2.27
N HIS A 10 -14.67 -3.69 2.95
CA HIS A 10 -14.41 -5.09 2.67
C HIS A 10 -13.99 -5.87 3.92
N GLY A 11 -14.10 -7.19 3.86
CA GLY A 11 -13.61 -8.10 4.90
C GLY A 11 -13.24 -9.46 4.32
N ALA A 12 -12.66 -10.32 5.16
CA ALA A 12 -12.32 -11.68 4.79
C ALA A 12 -12.97 -12.68 5.75
N ALA A 13 -13.68 -13.66 5.20
CA ALA A 13 -14.26 -14.74 6.01
C ALA A 13 -13.16 -15.63 6.62
N ALA A 14 -13.51 -16.28 7.74
CA ALA A 14 -12.66 -17.26 8.42
C ALA A 14 -12.29 -18.43 7.48
N ASN A 15 -11.07 -18.95 7.62
CA ASN A 15 -10.65 -20.16 6.92
C ASN A 15 -11.20 -21.39 7.67
N ARG A 16 -12.11 -22.15 7.05
CA ARG A 16 -12.74 -23.35 7.63
C ARG A 16 -12.14 -24.66 7.08
N THR A 17 -10.96 -24.59 6.51
CA THR A 17 -10.24 -25.74 5.94
C THR A 17 -8.96 -26.01 6.72
N THR A 18 -8.35 -27.17 6.51
CA THR A 18 -7.04 -27.52 7.09
C THR A 18 -5.86 -26.98 6.26
N GLN A 19 -6.13 -26.31 5.14
CA GLN A 19 -5.10 -25.78 4.24
C GLN A 19 -4.92 -24.27 4.45
N PRO A 20 -3.69 -23.74 4.50
CA PRO A 20 -3.45 -22.30 4.61
C PRO A 20 -4.03 -21.51 3.42
N ARG A 21 -4.63 -20.34 3.71
CA ARG A 21 -5.02 -19.36 2.67
C ARG A 21 -3.96 -18.29 2.55
N MET A 22 -3.17 -18.34 1.47
CA MET A 22 -2.12 -17.36 1.16
C MET A 22 -2.63 -16.33 0.15
N ALA A 23 -2.36 -15.05 0.39
CA ALA A 23 -2.68 -13.96 -0.53
C ALA A 23 -1.55 -12.92 -0.51
N ILE A 24 -1.36 -12.24 -1.64
CA ILE A 24 -0.44 -11.11 -1.78
C ILE A 24 -1.28 -9.86 -2.03
N THR A 25 -0.95 -8.77 -1.33
CA THR A 25 -1.57 -7.47 -1.51
C THR A 25 -0.52 -6.48 -2.01
N ASN A 26 -0.82 -5.80 -3.11
CA ASN A 26 -0.07 -4.65 -3.59
C ASN A 26 -0.97 -3.41 -3.49
N ILE A 27 -0.42 -2.31 -3.00
CA ILE A 27 -1.14 -1.03 -2.91
C ILE A 27 -0.49 -0.09 -3.91
N TYR A 28 -1.30 0.43 -4.81
CA TYR A 28 -0.90 1.43 -5.79
C TYR A 28 -1.45 2.79 -5.39
N PHE A 29 -0.68 3.83 -5.63
CA PHE A 29 -1.07 5.21 -5.39
C PHE A 29 -0.61 6.09 -6.56
N GLU A 30 -1.16 7.29 -6.62
CA GLU A 30 -0.91 8.24 -7.70
C GLU A 30 0.56 8.68 -7.77
N ASN A 31 1.08 8.83 -8.99
CA ASN A 31 2.40 9.42 -9.20
C ASN A 31 2.41 10.87 -8.66
N GLY A 32 3.38 11.18 -7.79
CA GLY A 32 3.43 12.47 -7.09
C GLY A 32 2.78 12.47 -5.71
N ALA A 33 2.26 11.33 -5.24
CA ALA A 33 1.79 11.18 -3.86
C ALA A 33 2.88 11.52 -2.85
N ARG A 34 2.47 11.99 -1.67
CA ARG A 34 3.37 12.44 -0.59
C ARG A 34 3.11 11.70 0.70
N VAL A 35 4.14 11.56 1.53
CA VAL A 35 3.98 11.00 2.88
C VAL A 35 3.16 11.96 3.74
N SER A 36 2.08 11.47 4.35
CA SER A 36 1.26 12.28 5.25
C SER A 36 2.00 12.61 6.56
N ASN A 37 1.88 13.86 7.02
CA ASN A 37 2.43 14.31 8.31
C ASN A 37 1.73 13.68 9.52
N SER A 38 0.50 13.18 9.34
CA SER A 38 -0.34 12.62 10.38
C SER A 38 -0.56 11.13 10.20
N SER A 39 0.49 10.39 9.79
CA SER A 39 0.37 8.96 9.48
C SER A 39 -0.25 8.16 10.64
N LYS A 40 -1.54 7.85 10.52
CA LYS A 40 -2.29 6.96 11.41
C LYS A 40 -2.30 5.51 10.91
N ILE A 41 -1.26 5.07 10.19
CA ILE A 41 -1.13 3.66 9.84
C ILE A 41 -1.03 2.87 11.15
N THR A 42 -2.10 2.13 11.46
CA THR A 42 -2.25 1.38 12.71
C THR A 42 -1.44 0.08 12.73
N SER A 43 -0.91 -0.36 11.59
CA SER A 43 -0.22 -1.66 11.43
C SER A 43 1.32 -1.57 11.50
N GLY A 44 1.88 -0.51 12.08
CA GLY A 44 3.32 -0.34 12.29
C GLY A 44 3.88 0.94 11.66
N SER A 45 5.20 1.12 11.73
CA SER A 45 5.85 2.28 11.15
C SER A 45 5.64 2.31 9.63
N TRP A 46 5.00 3.36 9.12
CA TRP A 46 4.79 3.61 7.68
C TRP A 46 6.09 3.49 6.87
N LYS A 47 7.23 3.76 7.50
CA LYS A 47 8.58 3.62 6.91
C LYS A 47 8.89 2.21 6.42
N LYS A 48 8.20 1.18 6.91
CA LYS A 48 8.33 -0.19 6.39
C LYS A 48 7.80 -0.34 4.96
N PHE A 49 6.79 0.45 4.59
CA PHE A 49 6.15 0.41 3.28
C PHE A 49 6.73 1.46 2.34
N ILE A 50 7.15 2.59 2.88
CA ILE A 50 7.69 3.72 2.11
C ILE A 50 9.05 4.13 2.72
N PRO A 51 10.08 3.29 2.61
CA PRO A 51 11.41 3.60 3.15
C PRO A 51 12.04 4.78 2.41
N ASP A 52 13.05 5.38 3.03
CA ASP A 52 13.88 6.45 2.46
C ASP A 52 13.11 7.69 1.99
N THR A 53 11.98 7.99 2.65
CA THR A 53 11.20 9.21 2.48
C THR A 53 10.97 9.90 3.81
N LYS A 54 10.62 11.19 3.78
CA LYS A 54 10.20 11.97 4.95
C LYS A 54 8.76 12.46 4.80
N PRO A 55 8.10 12.80 5.92
CA PRO A 55 6.80 13.47 5.87
C PRO A 55 6.80 14.67 4.91
N SER A 56 5.71 14.84 4.18
CA SER A 56 5.52 15.83 3.10
C SER A 56 6.38 15.67 1.84
N GLU A 57 7.37 14.78 1.81
CA GLU A 57 8.15 14.52 0.58
C GLU A 57 7.34 13.71 -0.43
N VAL A 58 7.61 13.95 -1.72
CA VAL A 58 7.10 13.12 -2.81
C VAL A 58 7.68 11.72 -2.66
N ILE A 59 6.84 10.71 -2.80
CA ILE A 59 7.24 9.32 -2.78
C ILE A 59 7.82 8.99 -4.15
N SER A 60 9.15 9.10 -4.27
CA SER A 60 9.91 8.79 -5.48
C SER A 60 11.18 8.05 -5.09
N THR A 61 11.04 6.76 -4.76
CA THR A 61 12.14 5.91 -4.31
C THR A 61 12.21 4.62 -5.12
N PRO A 62 13.36 3.91 -5.14
CA PRO A 62 13.47 2.62 -5.83
C PRO A 62 12.48 1.56 -5.32
N TYR A 63 12.02 1.70 -4.07
CA TYR A 63 11.01 0.80 -3.47
C TYR A 63 9.57 1.14 -3.88
N ASN A 64 9.34 2.33 -4.44
CA ASN A 64 8.03 2.83 -4.87
C ASN A 64 8.15 3.44 -6.28
N PRO A 65 8.44 2.63 -7.32
CA PRO A 65 8.68 3.14 -8.66
C PRO A 65 7.39 3.51 -9.38
N VAL A 66 7.50 4.41 -10.37
CA VAL A 66 6.46 4.61 -11.38
C VAL A 66 6.36 3.33 -12.22
N LEU A 67 5.15 2.79 -12.35
CA LEU A 67 4.92 1.50 -13.03
C LEU A 67 4.92 1.61 -14.56
N TYR A 68 4.41 2.71 -15.08
CA TYR A 68 4.35 2.99 -16.51
C TYR A 68 4.41 4.51 -16.72
N ALA A 69 5.23 4.96 -17.67
CA ALA A 69 5.25 6.33 -18.11
C ALA A 69 4.44 6.42 -19.40
N VAL A 70 3.51 7.38 -19.48
CA VAL A 70 2.84 7.69 -20.75
C VAL A 70 3.68 8.76 -21.43
N SER A 71 4.32 8.39 -22.53
CA SER A 71 5.10 9.29 -23.41
C SER A 71 4.19 10.17 -24.24
#